data_AF-A0A941TR95-F1
#
_entry.id   AF-A0A941TR95-F1
#
_cell.length_a   1.000
_cell.length_b   1.000
_cell.length_c   1.000
_cell.angle_alpha   90.00
_cell.angle_beta   90.00
_cell.angle_gamma   90.00
#
_symmetry.space_group_name_H-M   'P 1'
#
loop_
_entity.id
_entity.type
_entity.pdbx_description
1 polymer ?
#
loop_
_entity_poly.entity_id
_entity_poly.type
_entity_poly.pdbx_seq_one_letter_code
_entity_poly.pdbx_strand_id
1 'polypeptide(L)'
;PDIGLPIPVVQTAMGRALAAILPVEEATLLDERLEADDAEQWAAYRDRFHAGIRDCAERGFCTCPGEYMAAIHAVAAPLFVGHDLKQVFAINCGVPAFRLQAGQLESEIGPRIRALAASIRALVDEAEPAIVRRVPEAKEAAG
;
A
#
# COMPACT_ATOMS: atom_id res chain seq x y z
N PRO A 1 -2.42 16.70 -3.86
CA PRO A 1 -3.65 16.25 -4.51
C PRO A 1 -4.88 16.86 -3.85
N ASP A 2 -5.85 17.27 -4.65
CA ASP A 2 -7.15 17.74 -4.17
C ASP A 2 -8.04 16.55 -3.80
N ILE A 3 -9.06 16.80 -2.96
CA ILE A 3 -10.02 15.79 -2.55
C ILE A 3 -10.79 15.28 -3.79
N GLY A 4 -10.89 13.96 -3.94
CA GLY A 4 -11.58 13.31 -5.05
C GLY A 4 -10.72 13.05 -6.29
N LEU A 5 -9.45 13.46 -6.29
CA LEU A 5 -8.54 13.16 -7.40
C LEU A 5 -8.04 11.70 -7.32
N PRO A 6 -8.25 10.88 -8.37
CA PRO A 6 -7.73 9.51 -8.40
C PRO A 6 -6.20 9.51 -8.57
N ILE A 7 -5.55 8.49 -8.01
CA ILE A 7 -4.12 8.20 -8.19
C ILE A 7 -3.93 6.72 -8.59
N PRO A 8 -2.83 6.37 -9.27
CA PRO A 8 -2.55 4.97 -9.61
C PRO A 8 -2.41 4.09 -8.37
N VAL A 9 -2.86 2.83 -8.46
CA VAL A 9 -2.74 1.87 -7.35
C VAL A 9 -1.31 1.32 -7.27
N VAL A 10 -0.79 0.80 -8.39
CA VAL A 10 0.46 0.02 -8.43
C VAL A 10 1.69 0.85 -8.04
N GLN A 11 1.74 2.10 -8.48
CA GLN A 11 2.89 2.99 -8.31
C GLN A 11 2.84 3.84 -7.04
N THR A 12 1.87 3.61 -6.13
CA THR A 12 1.72 4.44 -4.93
C THR A 12 1.81 3.62 -3.64
N ALA A 13 2.37 4.24 -2.59
CA ALA A 13 2.35 3.65 -1.25
C ALA A 13 0.91 3.42 -0.78
N MET A 14 -0.01 4.34 -1.08
CA MET A 14 -1.42 4.23 -0.69
C MET A 14 -2.07 2.99 -1.31
N GLY A 15 -1.84 2.73 -2.61
CA GLY A 15 -2.36 1.54 -3.27
C GLY A 15 -1.82 0.24 -2.67
N ARG A 16 -0.52 0.18 -2.35
CA ARG A 16 0.09 -0.96 -1.64
C ARG A 16 -0.54 -1.22 -0.28
N ALA A 17 -0.71 -0.16 0.51
CA ALA A 17 -1.32 -0.24 1.85
C ALA A 17 -2.80 -0.65 1.80
N LEU A 18 -3.56 -0.12 0.84
CA LEU A 18 -4.96 -0.49 0.63
C LEU A 18 -5.08 -1.96 0.19
N ALA A 19 -4.25 -2.38 -0.77
CA ALA A 19 -4.23 -3.75 -1.26
C ALA A 19 -3.84 -4.76 -0.17
N ALA A 20 -3.02 -4.37 0.80
CA ALA A 20 -2.60 -5.25 1.89
C ALA A 20 -3.75 -5.74 2.78
N ILE A 21 -4.88 -5.03 2.82
CA ILE A 21 -6.02 -5.36 3.68
C ILE A 21 -7.27 -5.79 2.90
N LEU A 22 -7.13 -6.03 1.59
CA LEU A 22 -8.19 -6.64 0.80
C LEU A 22 -8.36 -8.12 1.21
N PRO A 23 -9.59 -8.64 1.20
CA PRO A 23 -9.84 -10.08 1.19
C PRO A 23 -9.07 -10.77 0.07
N VAL A 24 -8.70 -12.04 0.25
CA VAL A 24 -7.81 -12.76 -0.68
C VAL A 24 -8.40 -12.82 -2.09
N GLU A 25 -9.71 -13.04 -2.20
CA GLU A 25 -10.41 -13.12 -3.48
C GLU A 25 -10.41 -11.76 -4.20
N GLU A 26 -10.65 -10.66 -3.47
CA GLU A 26 -10.61 -9.30 -4.02
C GLU A 26 -9.18 -8.88 -4.39
N ALA A 27 -8.20 -9.34 -3.64
CA ALA A 27 -6.78 -9.13 -3.90
C ALA A 27 -6.33 -9.77 -5.22
N THR A 28 -6.73 -11.02 -5.49
CA THR A 28 -6.44 -11.70 -6.75
C THR A 28 -7.11 -10.99 -7.93
N LEU A 29 -8.39 -10.63 -7.80
CA LEU A 29 -9.11 -9.89 -8.83
C LEU A 29 -8.51 -8.52 -9.10
N LEU A 30 -7.97 -7.84 -8.09
CA LEU A 30 -7.27 -6.58 -8.26
C LEU A 30 -6.01 -6.77 -9.12
N ASP A 31 -5.19 -7.79 -8.83
CA ASP A 31 -3.96 -8.05 -9.58
C ASP A 31 -4.27 -8.36 -11.06
N GLU A 32 -5.27 -9.21 -11.34
CA GLU A 32 -5.77 -9.49 -12.70
C GLU A 32 -6.24 -8.21 -13.41
N ARG A 33 -6.98 -7.36 -12.69
CA ARG A 33 -7.49 -6.11 -13.26
C ARG A 33 -6.36 -5.14 -13.61
N LEU A 34 -5.37 -5.01 -12.73
CA LEU A 34 -4.22 -4.13 -12.96
C LEU A 34 -3.39 -4.59 -14.17
N GLU A 35 -3.21 -5.91 -14.33
CA GLU A 35 -2.56 -6.47 -15.52
C GLU A 35 -3.37 -6.25 -16.80
N ALA A 36 -4.69 -6.44 -16.74
CA ALA A 36 -5.57 -6.23 -17.89
C ALA A 36 -5.66 -4.76 -18.32
N ASP A 37 -5.62 -3.82 -17.36
CA ASP A 37 -5.71 -2.39 -17.63
C ASP A 37 -4.41 -1.81 -18.22
N ASP A 38 -3.24 -2.25 -17.73
CA ASP A 38 -1.92 -1.82 -18.23
C ASP A 38 -0.82 -2.88 -17.95
N ALA A 39 -0.67 -3.83 -18.86
CA ALA A 39 0.27 -4.94 -18.72
C ALA A 39 1.75 -4.49 -18.66
N GLU A 40 2.11 -3.40 -19.33
CA GLU A 40 3.49 -2.88 -19.31
C GLU A 40 3.81 -2.28 -17.93
N GLN A 41 2.91 -1.45 -17.40
CA GLN A 41 3.05 -0.90 -16.05
C GLN A 41 3.01 -2.00 -15.00
N TRP A 42 2.10 -2.96 -15.12
CA TRP A 42 2.05 -4.10 -14.21
C TRP A 42 3.37 -4.87 -14.20
N ALA A 43 3.91 -5.22 -15.37
CA ALA A 43 5.20 -5.90 -15.47
C ALA A 43 6.35 -5.09 -14.84
N ALA A 44 6.34 -3.75 -14.96
CA ALA A 44 7.37 -2.88 -14.42
C ALA A 44 7.33 -2.70 -12.88
N TYR A 45 6.16 -2.87 -12.25
CA TYR A 45 5.97 -2.49 -10.84
C TYR A 45 5.38 -3.59 -9.94
N ARG A 46 4.83 -4.70 -10.48
CA ARG A 46 4.18 -5.77 -9.68
C ARG A 46 5.05 -6.28 -8.53
N ASP A 47 6.34 -6.47 -8.76
CA ASP A 47 7.23 -7.03 -7.73
C ASP A 47 7.42 -6.05 -6.57
N ARG A 48 7.51 -4.75 -6.86
CA ARG A 48 7.59 -3.66 -5.87
C ARG A 48 6.26 -3.46 -5.16
N PHE A 49 5.16 -3.57 -5.89
CA PHE A 49 3.81 -3.53 -5.33
C PHE A 49 3.60 -4.66 -4.30
N HIS A 50 3.91 -5.91 -4.66
CA HIS A 50 3.84 -7.04 -3.75
C HIS A 50 4.85 -6.97 -2.61
N ALA A 51 6.05 -6.42 -2.84
CA ALA A 51 7.01 -6.16 -1.77
C ALA A 51 6.44 -5.19 -0.74
N GLY A 52 5.81 -4.09 -1.18
CA GLY A 52 5.15 -3.16 -0.26
C GLY A 52 3.97 -3.78 0.49
N ILE A 53 3.20 -4.67 -0.13
CA ILE A 53 2.16 -5.43 0.58
C ILE A 53 2.76 -6.28 1.69
N ARG A 54 3.91 -6.95 1.43
CA ARG A 54 4.62 -7.71 2.47
C ARG A 54 5.17 -6.82 3.58
N ASP A 55 5.70 -5.65 3.23
CA ASP A 55 6.17 -4.66 4.21
C ASP A 55 5.05 -4.24 5.17
N CYS A 56 3.82 -4.05 4.65
CA CYS A 56 2.66 -3.78 5.49
C CYS A 56 2.40 -4.92 6.49
N ALA A 57 2.48 -6.18 6.06
CA ALA A 57 2.34 -7.34 6.95
C ALA A 57 3.43 -7.41 8.02
N GLU A 58 4.68 -7.11 7.66
CA GLU A 58 5.83 -7.30 8.55
C GLU A 58 6.05 -6.13 9.52
N ARG A 59 5.77 -4.90 9.07
CA ARG A 59 6.13 -3.67 9.79
C ARG A 59 4.95 -2.72 10.03
N GLY A 60 3.80 -2.98 9.43
CA GLY A 60 2.60 -2.14 9.54
C GLY A 60 2.58 -0.92 8.61
N PHE A 61 3.54 -0.79 7.70
CA PHE A 61 3.61 0.27 6.70
C PHE A 61 4.48 -0.16 5.50
N CYS A 62 4.35 0.55 4.37
CA CYS A 62 5.21 0.39 3.20
C CYS A 62 5.76 1.73 2.71
N THR A 63 6.86 1.69 1.97
CA THR A 63 7.45 2.88 1.32
C THR A 63 7.32 2.79 -0.21
N CYS A 64 7.34 3.95 -0.87
CA CYS A 64 7.26 4.08 -2.32
C CYS A 64 8.06 5.32 -2.75
N PRO A 65 9.39 5.21 -2.91
CA PRO A 65 10.26 6.32 -3.24
C PRO A 65 10.19 6.66 -4.73
N GLY A 66 9.57 7.79 -5.09
CA GLY A 66 9.69 8.38 -6.43
C GLY A 66 8.99 7.62 -7.56
N GLU A 67 8.24 6.56 -7.26
CA GLU A 67 7.70 5.66 -8.30
C GLU A 67 6.54 6.27 -9.11
N TYR A 68 5.63 6.99 -8.43
CA TYR A 68 4.55 7.73 -9.11
C TYR A 68 5.02 9.11 -9.57
N MET A 69 5.71 9.84 -8.69
CA MET A 69 6.27 11.16 -8.99
C MET A 69 7.68 11.22 -8.44
N ALA A 70 8.69 11.36 -9.31
CA ALA A 70 10.10 11.31 -8.91
C ALA A 70 10.46 12.29 -7.77
N ALA A 71 9.81 13.46 -7.72
CA ALA A 71 10.05 14.48 -6.69
C ALA A 71 9.41 14.17 -5.32
N ILE A 72 8.55 13.15 -5.23
CA ILE A 72 7.80 12.81 -4.02
C ILE A 72 8.06 11.36 -3.65
N HIS A 73 8.50 11.15 -2.41
CA HIS A 73 8.56 9.81 -1.83
C HIS A 73 7.39 9.67 -0.86
N ALA A 74 6.78 8.50 -0.81
CA ALA A 74 5.63 8.27 0.03
C ALA A 74 5.83 7.10 1.00
N VAL A 75 5.17 7.22 2.14
CA VAL A 75 4.97 6.12 3.10
C VAL A 75 3.46 5.96 3.29
N ALA A 76 2.98 4.74 3.46
CA ALA A 76 1.58 4.49 3.75
C ALA A 76 1.41 3.36 4.76
N ALA A 77 0.32 3.41 5.51
CA ALA A 77 -0.10 2.36 6.43
C ALA A 77 -1.54 1.97 6.10
N PRO A 78 -1.88 0.66 6.17
CA PRO A 78 -3.26 0.23 6.13
C PRO A 78 -4.01 0.79 7.33
N LEU A 79 -5.22 1.31 7.11
CA LEU A 79 -5.98 1.99 8.14
C LEU A 79 -6.97 1.02 8.80
N PHE A 80 -8.10 0.70 8.14
CA PHE A 80 -9.09 -0.28 8.59
C PHE A 80 -9.99 -0.72 7.42
N VAL A 81 -10.79 -1.78 7.66
CA VAL A 81 -11.92 -2.17 6.80
C VAL A 81 -13.19 -1.71 7.49
N GLY A 82 -13.87 -0.71 6.93
CA GLY A 82 -15.02 -0.08 7.59
C GLY A 82 -16.19 -1.06 7.66
N HIS A 83 -16.61 -1.42 8.87
CA HIS A 83 -17.63 -2.45 9.07
C HIS A 83 -18.95 -2.13 8.36
N ASP A 84 -19.38 -0.87 8.43
CA ASP A 84 -20.66 -0.43 7.85
C ASP A 84 -20.54 -0.07 6.36
N LEU A 85 -19.37 0.41 5.95
CA LEU A 85 -19.13 0.87 4.58
C LEU A 85 -18.70 -0.25 3.63
N LYS A 86 -18.21 -1.37 4.16
CA LYS A 86 -17.56 -2.45 3.40
C LYS A 86 -16.49 -1.91 2.45
N GLN A 87 -15.76 -0.90 2.91
CA GLN A 87 -14.69 -0.22 2.18
C GLN A 87 -13.38 -0.34 2.94
N VAL A 88 -12.29 -0.47 2.19
CA VAL A 88 -10.93 -0.50 2.73
C VAL A 88 -10.33 0.91 2.73
N PHE A 89 -9.67 1.27 3.82
CA PHE A 89 -9.04 2.57 3.99
C PHE A 89 -7.55 2.42 4.23
N ALA A 90 -6.78 3.37 3.70
CA ALA A 90 -5.36 3.52 3.95
C ALA A 90 -5.03 5.00 4.21
N ILE A 91 -3.94 5.24 4.92
CA ILE A 91 -3.40 6.59 5.13
C ILE A 91 -1.99 6.66 4.55
N ASN A 92 -1.64 7.78 3.93
CA ASN A 92 -0.29 8.00 3.42
C ASN A 92 0.28 9.35 3.86
N CYS A 93 1.60 9.48 3.70
CA CYS A 93 2.34 10.71 3.84
C CYS A 93 3.30 10.83 2.66
N GLY A 94 3.12 11.86 1.83
CA GLY A 94 4.04 12.22 0.76
C GLY A 94 5.02 13.28 1.22
N VAL A 95 6.31 13.07 0.97
CA VAL A 95 7.38 13.98 1.36
C VAL A 95 8.20 14.36 0.13
N PRO A 96 8.48 15.65 -0.10
CA PRO A 96 9.40 16.07 -1.15
C PRO A 96 10.77 15.43 -0.96
N ALA A 97 11.31 14.82 -2.02
CA ALA A 97 12.55 14.05 -1.98
C ALA A 97 13.73 14.85 -1.39
N PHE A 98 13.83 16.14 -1.71
CA PHE A 98 14.89 17.02 -1.22
C PHE A 98 14.84 17.31 0.29
N ARG A 99 13.73 16.98 0.98
CA ARG A 99 13.61 17.11 2.43
C ARG A 99 13.99 15.84 3.19
N LEU A 100 14.22 14.74 2.49
CA LEU A 100 14.49 13.45 3.11
C LEU A 100 15.97 13.21 3.32
N GLN A 101 16.29 12.70 4.50
CA GLN A 101 17.58 12.08 4.78
C GLN A 101 17.55 10.60 4.34
N ALA A 102 18.72 10.02 4.08
CA ALA A 102 18.83 8.61 3.73
C ALA A 102 18.23 7.73 4.83
N GLY A 103 17.32 6.82 4.48
CA GLY A 103 16.66 5.90 5.40
C GLY A 103 15.61 6.53 6.34
N GLN A 104 15.28 7.82 6.17
CA GLN A 104 14.32 8.51 7.04
C GLN A 104 12.89 7.99 6.87
N LEU A 105 12.53 7.51 5.67
CA LEU A 105 11.20 6.95 5.41
C LEU A 105 10.97 5.71 6.28
N GLU A 106 11.96 4.83 6.36
CA GLU A 106 11.88 3.57 7.09
C GLU A 106 12.09 3.74 8.60
N SER A 107 13.05 4.58 9.00
CA SER A 107 13.46 4.71 10.41
C SER A 107 12.61 5.67 11.23
N GLU A 108 11.94 6.64 10.59
CA GLU A 108 11.18 7.68 11.29
C GLU A 108 9.73 7.77 10.80
N ILE A 109 9.53 8.01 9.50
CA ILE A 109 8.20 8.36 8.97
C ILE A 109 7.25 7.14 9.00
N GLY A 110 7.76 5.96 8.66
CA GLY A 110 7.07 4.67 8.74
C GLY A 110 6.47 4.37 10.13
N PRO A 111 7.30 4.31 11.18
CA PRO A 111 6.81 4.12 12.54
C PRO A 111 5.77 5.18 12.96
N ARG A 112 5.95 6.44 12.55
CA ARG A 112 5.01 7.53 12.88
C ARG A 112 3.66 7.38 12.18
N ILE A 113 3.63 7.02 10.89
CA ILE A 113 2.36 6.84 10.18
C ILE A 113 1.61 5.59 10.66
N ARG A 114 2.32 4.52 11.02
CA ARG A 114 1.71 3.35 11.68
C ARG A 114 1.06 3.74 13.01
N ALA A 115 1.77 4.51 13.85
CA ALA A 115 1.23 4.99 15.11
C ALA A 115 -0.01 5.89 14.89
N LEU A 116 0.03 6.75 13.88
CA LEU A 116 -1.13 7.56 13.49
C LEU A 116 -2.32 6.70 13.05
N ALA A 117 -2.10 5.66 12.24
CA ALA A 117 -3.15 4.73 11.85
C ALA A 117 -3.81 4.05 13.06
N ALA A 118 -3.00 3.62 14.05
CA ALA A 118 -3.51 3.07 15.30
C ALA A 118 -4.34 4.08 16.10
N SER A 119 -3.90 5.33 16.20
CA SER A 119 -4.66 6.40 16.87
C SER A 119 -5.99 6.69 16.18
N ILE A 120 -6.01 6.74 14.84
CA ILE A 120 -7.24 6.97 14.07
C ILE A 120 -8.22 5.82 14.29
N ARG A 121 -7.76 4.57 14.18
CA ARG A 121 -8.57 3.37 14.47
C ARG A 121 -9.25 3.45 15.84
N ALA A 122 -8.49 3.79 16.88
CA ALA A 122 -9.02 3.94 18.23
C ALA A 122 -10.06 5.08 18.35
N LEU A 123 -9.92 6.16 17.58
CA LEU A 123 -10.86 7.28 17.58
C LEU A 123 -12.19 6.95 16.87
N VAL A 124 -12.15 6.07 15.86
CA VAL A 124 -13.33 5.71 15.07
C VAL A 124 -13.92 4.34 15.45
N ASP A 125 -13.40 3.71 16.50
CA ASP A 125 -13.79 2.37 16.98
C ASP A 125 -13.68 1.27 15.90
N GLU A 126 -12.64 1.36 15.07
CA GLU A 126 -12.34 0.36 14.05
C GLU A 126 -11.16 -0.53 14.45
N ALA A 127 -11.25 -1.82 14.16
CA ALA A 127 -10.22 -2.79 14.50
C ALA A 127 -8.96 -2.64 13.62
N GLU A 128 -7.82 -3.11 14.14
CA GLU A 128 -6.64 -3.30 13.29
C GLU A 128 -6.94 -4.36 12.22
N PRO A 129 -6.77 -4.04 10.92
CA PRO A 129 -7.11 -4.98 9.87
C PRO A 129 -6.12 -6.13 9.85
N ALA A 130 -6.63 -7.35 9.67
CA ALA A 130 -5.80 -8.50 9.40
C ALA A 130 -5.14 -8.34 8.01
N ILE A 131 -3.81 -8.44 7.96
CA ILE A 131 -3.07 -8.47 6.70
C ILE A 131 -2.77 -9.93 6.40
N VAL A 132 -3.56 -10.54 5.53
CA VAL A 132 -3.33 -11.92 5.11
C VAL A 132 -2.12 -11.95 4.19
N ARG A 133 -1.11 -12.75 4.55
CA ARG A 133 0.09 -12.92 3.73
C ARG A 133 -0.32 -13.57 2.40
N ARG A 134 -0.22 -12.80 1.31
CA ARG A 134 -0.36 -13.34 -0.05
C ARG A 134 0.81 -14.29 -0.30
N VAL A 135 0.54 -15.58 -0.44
CA VAL A 135 1.55 -16.55 -0.88
C VAL A 135 1.72 -16.34 -2.39
N PRO A 136 2.95 -16.21 -2.92
CA PRO A 136 3.12 -16.20 -4.36
C PRO A 136 2.59 -17.53 -4.89
N GLU A 137 1.68 -17.50 -5.86
CA GLU A 137 1.40 -18.70 -6.64
C GLU A 137 2.75 -19.17 -7.20
N ALA A 138 3.15 -20.39 -6.80
CA ALA A 138 4.30 -21.02 -7.40
C ALA A 138 4.01 -21.08 -8.90
N LYS A 139 4.83 -20.43 -9.71
CA LYS A 139 4.82 -20.67 -11.16
C LYS A 139 4.90 -22.17 -11.35
N GLU A 140 3.82 -22.80 -11.81
CA GLU A 140 3.92 -24.08 -12.47
C GLU A 140 4.96 -23.90 -13.58
N ALA A 141 6.10 -24.57 -13.40
CA ALA A 141 7.10 -24.66 -14.44
C ALA A 141 6.46 -25.41 -15.60
N ALA A 142 5.96 -24.67 -16.59
CA ALA A 142 5.59 -25.22 -17.88
C ALA A 142 6.86 -25.79 -18.52
N GLY A 143 6.95 -27.12 -18.53
CA GLY A 143 7.83 -27.89 -19.38
C GLY A 143 7.32 -27.96 -20.82
#